data_AF-A0A2M7SPN6-F1
#
_entry.id   AF-A0A2M7SPN6-F1
#
_cell.length_a   1.000
_cell.length_b   1.000
_cell.length_c   1.000
_cell.angle_alpha   90.00
_cell.angle_beta   90.00
_cell.angle_gamma   90.00
#
_symmetry.space_group_name_H-M   'P 1'
#
loop_
_entity.id
_entity.type
_entity.pdbx_description
1 polymer ?
#
loop_
_entity_poly.entity_id
_entity_poly.type
_entity_poly.pdbx_seq_one_letter_code
_entity_poly.pdbx_strand_id
1 'polypeptide(L)'
;MGVPVKVFFSKVEYLGEVSAPVLYLLFVLEYTRLDNRLTPRKILLLWLIPAVTFILAATNDWHGLVWNSFTPSANNLLIYGHGAWFWIFAAYEYLMIAVGVIILVWAFIRSPRQFRRQIGTLIAGSSMPILGNVIYITGLSPVPGLDLTPVMFTLTGLTLTVGIFKFRLF
;
A
#
# COMPACT_ATOMS: atom_id res chain seq x y z
N MET A 1 7.53 24.65 7.15
CA MET A 1 6.96 23.83 8.25
C MET A 1 8.11 23.24 9.06
N GLY A 2 8.02 23.28 10.39
CA GLY A 2 8.99 22.59 11.26
C GLY A 2 8.85 21.07 11.20
N VAL A 3 9.89 20.35 11.64
CA VAL A 3 9.92 18.88 11.71
C VAL A 3 8.71 18.28 12.45
N PRO A 4 8.28 18.81 13.63
CA PRO A 4 7.16 18.21 14.37
C PRO A 4 5.84 18.21 13.59
N VAL A 5 5.57 19.27 12.82
CA VAL A 5 4.34 19.39 12.02
C VAL A 5 4.34 18.37 10.89
N LYS A 6 5.49 18.15 10.23
CA LYS A 6 5.61 17.15 9.17
C LYS A 6 5.42 15.73 9.70
N VAL A 7 6.03 15.42 10.84
CA VAL A 7 5.87 14.11 11.50
C VAL A 7 4.40 13.88 11.91
N PHE A 8 3.71 14.91 12.40
CA PHE A 8 2.28 14.81 12.69
C PHE A 8 1.45 14.43 11.45
N PHE A 9 1.65 15.11 10.32
CA PHE A 9 0.96 14.75 9.08
C PHE A 9 1.33 13.36 8.57
N SER A 10 2.59 12.94 8.70
CA SER A 10 3.00 11.57 8.37
C SER A 10 2.32 10.52 9.25
N LYS A 11 2.10 10.78 10.55
CA LYS A 11 1.32 9.88 11.42
C LYS A 11 -0.13 9.76 10.97
N VAL A 12 -0.74 10.86 10.50
CA VAL A 12 -2.11 10.86 9.98
C VAL A 12 -2.18 10.10 8.65
N GLU A 13 -1.24 10.35 7.75
CA GLU A 13 -1.11 9.65 6.47
C GLU A 13 -0.93 8.13 6.65
N TYR A 14 -0.22 7.72 7.71
CA TYR A 14 0.02 6.33 8.04
C TYR A 14 -1.26 5.49 8.16
N LEU A 15 -2.40 6.10 8.51
CA LEU A 15 -3.69 5.41 8.53
C LEU A 15 -4.06 4.88 7.14
N GLY A 16 -3.81 5.67 6.09
CA GLY A 16 -4.04 5.26 4.70
C GLY A 16 -3.06 4.18 4.27
N GLU A 17 -1.78 4.35 4.61
CA GLU A 17 -0.70 3.41 4.32
C GLU A 17 -0.99 2.03 4.93
N VAL A 18 -1.30 1.97 6.23
CA VAL A 18 -1.53 0.69 6.90
C VAL A 18 -2.80 -0.03 6.45
N SER A 19 -3.80 0.73 5.98
CA SER A 19 -5.10 0.20 5.56
C SER A 19 -5.07 -0.36 4.13
N ALA A 20 -4.24 0.21 3.26
CA ALA A 20 -4.16 -0.11 1.84
C ALA A 20 -3.99 -1.61 1.52
N PRO A 21 -3.03 -2.36 2.11
CA PRO A 21 -2.82 -3.76 1.74
C PRO A 21 -4.01 -4.67 2.07
N VAL A 22 -4.67 -4.43 3.20
CA VAL A 22 -5.84 -5.22 3.61
C VAL A 22 -7.03 -4.94 2.72
N LEU A 23 -7.32 -3.65 2.47
CA LEU A 23 -8.41 -3.26 1.57
C LEU A 23 -8.18 -3.76 0.16
N TYR A 24 -6.94 -3.71 -0.33
CA TYR A 24 -6.56 -4.28 -1.63
C TYR A 24 -6.86 -5.79 -1.69
N LEU A 25 -6.41 -6.57 -0.70
CA LEU A 25 -6.65 -8.01 -0.71
C LEU A 25 -8.15 -8.35 -0.64
N LEU A 26 -8.91 -7.65 0.22
CA LEU A 26 -10.36 -7.83 0.31
C LEU A 26 -11.06 -7.51 -1.02
N PHE A 27 -10.70 -6.39 -1.65
CA PHE A 27 -11.18 -6.04 -2.98
C PHE A 27 -10.88 -7.13 -4.02
N VAL A 28 -9.65 -7.65 -4.06
CA VAL A 28 -9.27 -8.71 -5.00
C VAL A 28 -10.08 -9.99 -4.77
N LEU A 29 -10.28 -10.38 -3.52
CA LEU A 29 -11.06 -11.56 -3.16
C LEU A 29 -12.53 -11.42 -3.59
N GLU A 30 -13.13 -10.26 -3.33
CA GLU A 30 -14.51 -9.96 -3.73
C GLU A 30 -14.65 -9.88 -5.26
N TYR A 31 -13.75 -9.15 -5.93
CA TYR A 31 -13.74 -9.01 -7.38
C TYR A 31 -13.60 -10.36 -8.11
N THR A 32 -12.81 -11.28 -7.56
CA THR A 32 -12.62 -12.63 -8.12
C THR A 32 -13.60 -13.67 -7.58
N ARG A 33 -14.57 -13.27 -6.74
CA ARG A 33 -15.57 -14.14 -6.09
C ARG A 33 -14.96 -15.29 -5.27
N LEU A 34 -13.81 -15.03 -4.65
CA LEU A 34 -13.12 -15.94 -3.73
C LEU A 34 -13.36 -15.59 -2.25
N ASP A 35 -14.26 -14.66 -2.00
CA ASP A 35 -14.70 -14.17 -0.69
C ASP A 35 -15.59 -15.16 0.08
N ASN A 36 -16.04 -16.25 -0.54
CA ASN A 36 -16.88 -17.30 0.07
C ASN A 36 -16.32 -17.91 1.38
N ARG A 37 -15.01 -17.76 1.65
CA ARG A 37 -14.35 -18.23 2.87
C ARG A 37 -13.96 -17.12 3.84
N LEU A 38 -14.24 -15.86 3.53
CA LEU A 38 -14.02 -14.72 4.41
C LEU A 38 -15.10 -14.73 5.49
N THR A 39 -14.66 -14.88 6.74
CA THR A 39 -15.52 -14.71 7.91
C THR A 39 -15.14 -13.41 8.59
N PRO A 40 -16.05 -12.78 9.37
CA PRO A 40 -15.73 -11.57 10.14
C PRO A 40 -14.48 -11.73 11.01
N ARG A 41 -14.25 -12.95 11.56
CA ARG A 41 -13.04 -13.28 12.32
C ARG A 41 -11.76 -13.20 11.49
N LYS A 42 -11.77 -13.74 10.25
CA LYS A 42 -10.60 -13.66 9.36
C LYS A 42 -10.32 -12.23 8.92
N ILE A 43 -11.37 -11.47 8.62
CA ILE A 43 -11.23 -10.05 8.28
C ILE A 43 -10.60 -9.30 9.46
N LEU A 44 -11.08 -9.52 10.70
CA LEU A 44 -10.50 -8.92 11.89
C LEU A 44 -9.02 -9.29 12.08
N LEU A 45 -8.63 -10.54 11.80
CA LEU A 45 -7.23 -10.97 11.88
C LEU A 45 -6.33 -10.26 10.85
N LEU A 46 -6.84 -9.96 9.65
CA LEU A 46 -6.10 -9.17 8.65
C LEU A 46 -5.85 -7.73 9.14
N TRP A 47 -6.78 -7.16 9.91
CA TRP A 47 -6.64 -5.80 10.44
C TRP A 47 -5.76 -5.71 11.69
N LEU A 48 -5.39 -6.84 12.31
CA LEU A 48 -4.61 -6.84 13.54
C LEU A 48 -3.24 -6.18 13.34
N ILE A 49 -2.49 -6.58 12.31
CA ILE A 49 -1.16 -6.03 12.03
C ILE A 49 -1.24 -4.52 11.70
N PRO A 50 -2.11 -4.06 10.76
CA PRO A 50 -2.32 -2.63 10.52
C PRO A 50 -2.68 -1.81 11.77
N ALA A 51 -3.57 -2.32 12.62
CA ALA A 51 -3.99 -1.63 13.84
C ALA A 51 -2.82 -1.46 14.82
N VAL A 52 -2.03 -2.52 15.03
CA VAL A 52 -0.82 -2.45 15.86
C VAL A 52 0.19 -1.48 15.26
N THR A 53 0.43 -1.55 13.95
CA THR A 53 1.34 -0.63 13.26
C THR A 53 0.93 0.83 13.40
N PHE A 54 -0.36 1.13 13.25
CA PHE A 54 -0.86 2.49 13.42
C PHE A 54 -0.66 3.01 14.86
N ILE A 55 -0.95 2.18 15.86
CA ILE A 55 -0.72 2.54 17.27
C ILE A 55 0.77 2.83 17.50
N LEU A 56 1.66 1.95 17.03
CA LEU A 56 3.10 2.12 17.17
C LEU A 56 3.62 3.36 16.43
N ALA A 57 3.06 3.71 15.28
CA ALA A 57 3.41 4.93 14.56
C ALA A 57 2.95 6.19 15.33
N ALA A 58 1.75 6.15 15.90
CA ALA A 58 1.20 7.23 16.71
C ALA A 58 2.06 7.47 17.97
N THR A 59 2.50 6.39 18.63
CA THR A 59 3.35 6.42 19.85
C THR A 59 4.85 6.40 19.57
N ASN A 60 5.27 6.58 18.31
CA ASN A 60 6.64 6.35 17.88
C ASN A 60 7.69 7.17 18.65
N ASP A 61 7.31 8.34 19.18
CA ASP A 61 8.20 9.22 19.95
C ASP A 61 8.78 8.56 21.22
N TRP A 62 8.16 7.49 21.72
CA TRP A 62 8.61 6.80 22.94
C TRP A 62 9.58 5.65 22.70
N HIS A 63 9.59 5.07 21.50
CA HIS A 63 10.27 3.79 21.25
C HIS A 63 10.99 3.70 19.90
N GLY A 64 10.65 4.54 18.92
CA GLY A 64 11.32 4.59 17.62
C GLY A 64 11.25 3.28 16.80
N LEU A 65 10.19 2.50 16.98
CA LEU A 65 10.05 1.16 16.36
C LEU A 65 9.61 1.25 14.90
N VAL A 66 8.88 2.30 14.53
CA VAL A 66 8.48 2.56 13.15
C VAL A 66 9.51 3.48 12.52
N TRP A 67 9.80 4.62 13.14
CA TRP A 67 10.83 5.56 12.71
C TRP A 67 11.86 5.82 13.81
N ASN A 68 13.14 5.58 13.54
CA ASN A 68 14.21 5.75 14.54
C ASN A 68 15.01 7.06 14.38
N SER A 69 14.88 7.76 13.23
CA SER A 69 15.51 9.06 13.01
C SER A 69 14.74 9.90 12.00
N PHE A 70 14.85 11.23 12.10
CA PHE A 70 14.27 12.18 11.15
C PHE A 70 15.36 13.16 10.68
N THR A 71 15.81 13.03 9.44
CA THR A 71 16.89 13.85 8.89
C THR A 71 16.33 14.82 7.85
N PRO A 72 16.44 16.14 8.03
CA PRO A 72 16.06 17.10 7.01
C PRO A 72 16.91 16.97 5.75
N SER A 73 16.25 16.96 4.58
CA SER A 73 16.89 17.00 3.26
C SER A 73 16.94 18.45 2.73
N ALA A 74 17.86 18.73 1.80
CA ALA A 74 18.03 20.03 1.16
C ALA A 74 16.73 20.57 0.51
N ASN A 75 15.81 19.68 0.12
CA ASN A 75 14.55 20.03 -0.53
C ASN A 75 13.38 20.22 0.44
N ASN A 76 13.66 20.51 1.72
CA ASN A 76 12.63 20.64 2.77
C ASN A 76 11.79 19.35 2.92
N LEU A 77 12.36 18.19 2.59
CA LEU A 77 11.80 16.87 2.83
C LEU A 77 12.38 16.26 4.12
N LEU A 78 11.72 15.24 4.65
CA LEU A 78 12.22 14.46 5.77
C LEU A 78 12.62 13.07 5.28
N ILE A 79 13.85 12.67 5.61
CA ILE A 79 14.33 11.32 5.44
C ILE A 79 14.06 10.57 6.75
N TYR A 80 13.23 9.55 6.66
CA TYR A 80 12.83 8.73 7.80
C TYR A 80 13.78 7.55 7.92
N GLY A 81 14.40 7.38 9.08
CA GLY A 81 15.12 6.14 9.40
C GLY A 81 14.12 5.06 9.82
N HIS A 82 14.27 3.85 9.30
CA HIS A 82 13.31 2.77 9.52
C HIS A 82 13.69 1.90 10.73
N GLY A 83 12.76 1.78 11.69
CA GLY A 83 12.90 0.91 12.86
C GLY A 83 12.54 -0.55 12.56
N ALA A 84 12.63 -1.42 13.58
CA ALA A 84 12.39 -2.86 13.40
C ALA A 84 10.93 -3.19 13.00
N TRP A 85 9.94 -2.50 13.57
CA TRP A 85 8.53 -2.77 13.28
C TRP A 85 8.14 -2.33 11.88
N PHE A 86 8.78 -1.28 11.35
CA PHE A 86 8.60 -0.87 9.95
C PHE A 86 8.85 -2.04 8.99
N TRP A 87 9.94 -2.79 9.17
CA TRP A 87 10.26 -3.93 8.31
C TRP A 87 9.28 -5.10 8.46
N ILE A 88 8.75 -5.32 9.66
CA ILE A 88 7.69 -6.32 9.90
C ILE A 88 6.43 -5.93 9.13
N PHE A 89 6.02 -4.66 9.21
CA PHE A 89 4.87 -4.17 8.48
C PHE A 89 5.08 -4.19 6.97
N ALA A 90 6.25 -3.77 6.47
CA ALA A 90 6.59 -3.83 5.04
C ALA A 90 6.53 -5.26 4.50
N ALA A 91 7.05 -6.24 5.24
CA ALA A 91 6.93 -7.65 4.86
C ALA A 91 5.47 -8.12 4.81
N TYR A 92 4.65 -7.71 5.78
CA TYR A 92 3.22 -7.99 5.80
C TYR A 92 2.49 -7.37 4.60
N GLU A 93 2.75 -6.10 4.31
CA GLU A 93 2.19 -5.39 3.17
C GLU A 93 2.53 -6.10 1.85
N TYR A 94 3.80 -6.40 1.62
CA TYR A 94 4.22 -7.10 0.40
C TYR A 94 3.62 -8.50 0.29
N LEU A 95 3.42 -9.21 1.41
CA LEU A 95 2.74 -10.50 1.39
C LEU A 95 1.27 -10.36 0.95
N MET A 96 0.52 -9.41 1.51
CA MET A 96 -0.87 -9.16 1.12
C MET A 96 -0.99 -8.80 -0.36
N ILE A 97 -0.09 -7.94 -0.83
CA ILE A 97 -0.03 -7.53 -2.23
C ILE A 97 0.32 -8.70 -3.13
N ALA A 98 1.34 -9.49 -2.80
CA ALA A 98 1.75 -10.66 -3.59
C ALA A 98 0.60 -11.67 -3.70
N VAL A 99 -0.11 -11.95 -2.61
CA VAL A 99 -1.30 -12.82 -2.62
C VAL A 99 -2.38 -12.26 -3.55
N GLY A 100 -2.69 -10.96 -3.47
CA GLY A 100 -3.66 -10.32 -4.36
C GLY A 100 -3.26 -10.42 -5.83
N VAL A 101 -1.99 -10.14 -6.18
CA VAL A 101 -1.49 -10.27 -7.55
C VAL A 101 -1.58 -11.71 -8.05
N ILE A 102 -1.20 -12.69 -7.23
CA ILE A 102 -1.31 -14.12 -7.59
C ILE A 102 -2.77 -14.50 -7.90
N ILE A 103 -3.72 -14.04 -7.09
CA ILE A 103 -5.15 -14.26 -7.31
C ILE A 103 -5.62 -13.61 -8.62
N LEU A 104 -5.23 -12.36 -8.88
CA LEU A 104 -5.57 -11.67 -10.13
C LEU A 104 -4.96 -12.35 -11.35
N VAL A 105 -3.70 -12.78 -11.30
CA VAL A 105 -3.05 -13.53 -12.39
C VAL A 105 -3.77 -14.86 -12.64
N TRP A 106 -4.12 -15.58 -11.59
CA TRP A 106 -4.89 -16.82 -11.70
C TRP A 106 -6.27 -16.57 -12.34
N ALA A 107 -6.97 -15.52 -11.91
CA ALA A 107 -8.24 -15.10 -12.50
C ALA A 107 -8.09 -14.67 -13.96
N PHE A 108 -6.99 -13.99 -14.33
CA PHE A 108 -6.68 -13.61 -15.71
C PHE A 108 -6.53 -14.83 -16.62
N ILE A 109 -5.78 -15.84 -16.17
CA ILE A 109 -5.53 -17.06 -16.96
C ILE A 109 -6.84 -17.83 -17.20
N ARG A 110 -7.73 -17.91 -16.19
CA ARG A 110 -8.99 -18.67 -16.28
C ARG A 110 -10.15 -17.90 -16.90
N SER A 111 -10.09 -16.58 -16.96
CA SER A 111 -11.19 -15.75 -17.47
C SER A 111 -11.29 -15.72 -19.00
N PRO A 112 -12.50 -15.61 -19.56
CA PRO A 112 -12.71 -15.33 -20.98
C PRO A 112 -12.03 -14.03 -21.43
N ARG A 113 -11.68 -13.93 -22.72
CA ARG A 113 -10.89 -12.81 -23.29
C ARG A 113 -11.47 -11.42 -23.00
N GLN A 114 -12.79 -11.31 -22.86
CA GLN A 114 -13.47 -10.05 -22.49
C GLN A 114 -13.13 -9.56 -21.08
N PHE A 115 -13.03 -10.46 -20.10
CA PHE A 115 -12.71 -10.14 -18.70
C PHE A 115 -11.20 -10.00 -18.46
N ARG A 116 -10.37 -10.64 -19.30
CA ARG A 116 -8.90 -10.50 -19.22
C ARG A 116 -8.43 -9.05 -19.33
N ARG A 117 -9.07 -8.24 -20.16
CA ARG A 117 -8.72 -6.81 -20.28
C ARG A 117 -8.96 -6.06 -18.97
N GLN A 118 -10.07 -6.30 -18.29
CA GLN A 118 -10.39 -5.70 -16.99
C GLN A 118 -9.37 -6.12 -15.92
N ILE A 119 -9.11 -7.43 -15.81
CA ILE A 119 -8.15 -7.97 -14.84
C ILE A 119 -6.73 -7.46 -15.12
N GLY A 120 -6.33 -7.36 -16.39
CA GLY A 120 -5.04 -6.80 -16.78
C GLY A 120 -4.88 -5.33 -16.36
N THR A 121 -5.94 -4.53 -16.46
CA THR A 121 -5.95 -3.15 -15.96
C THR A 121 -5.81 -3.09 -14.44
N LEU A 122 -6.47 -3.99 -13.71
CA LEU A 122 -6.30 -4.09 -12.25
C LEU A 122 -4.87 -4.44 -11.85
N ILE A 123 -4.27 -5.46 -12.49
CA ILE A 123 -2.89 -5.87 -12.23
C ILE A 123 -1.94 -4.68 -12.47
N ALA A 124 -2.05 -4.03 -13.64
CA ALA A 124 -1.22 -2.88 -14.00
C ALA A 124 -1.37 -1.73 -12.99
N GLY A 125 -2.60 -1.38 -12.62
CA GLY A 125 -2.86 -0.35 -11.62
C GLY A 125 -2.26 -0.71 -10.25
N SER A 126 -2.51 -1.91 -9.75
CA SER A 126 -1.99 -2.36 -8.45
C SER A 126 -0.47 -2.48 -8.37
N SER A 127 0.22 -2.56 -9.52
CA SER A 127 1.66 -2.67 -9.58
C SER A 127 2.37 -1.31 -9.39
N MET A 128 1.68 -0.20 -9.67
CA MET A 128 2.27 1.14 -9.62
C MET A 128 2.73 1.55 -8.22
N PRO A 129 1.91 1.44 -7.14
CA PRO A 129 2.31 1.87 -5.81
C PRO A 129 3.48 1.06 -5.27
N ILE A 130 3.53 -0.24 -5.61
CA ILE A 130 4.64 -1.13 -5.24
C ILE A 130 5.95 -0.61 -5.83
N LEU A 131 5.96 -0.26 -7.12
CA LEU A 131 7.16 0.27 -7.77
C LEU A 131 7.62 1.58 -7.12
N GLY A 132 6.68 2.48 -6.80
CA GLY A 132 7.00 3.72 -6.09
C GLY A 132 7.61 3.49 -4.71
N ASN A 133 7.02 2.58 -3.94
CA ASN A 133 7.45 2.25 -2.60
C ASN A 133 8.82 1.54 -2.58
N VAL A 134 9.06 0.59 -3.50
CA VAL A 134 10.37 -0.06 -3.65
C VAL A 134 11.45 0.96 -4.02
N ILE A 135 11.19 1.84 -5.00
CA ILE A 135 12.13 2.89 -5.40
C ILE A 135 12.48 3.80 -4.21
N TYR A 136 11.49 4.13 -3.37
CA TYR A 136 11.69 4.92 -2.17
C TYR A 136 12.57 4.21 -1.14
N ILE A 137 12.19 2.99 -0.73
CA ILE A 137 12.88 2.24 0.34
C ILE A 137 14.31 1.86 -0.04
N THR A 138 14.57 1.57 -1.32
CA THR A 138 15.94 1.25 -1.79
C THR A 138 16.81 2.50 -1.98
N GLY A 139 16.29 3.71 -1.69
CA GLY A 139 17.01 4.96 -1.88
C GLY A 139 17.26 5.31 -3.36
N LEU A 140 16.53 4.68 -4.28
CA LEU A 140 16.62 4.95 -5.73
C LEU A 140 15.72 6.11 -6.16
N SER A 141 15.00 6.74 -5.21
CA SER A 141 14.18 7.91 -5.49
C SER A 141 15.06 9.04 -6.07
N PRO A 142 14.64 9.67 -7.18
CA PRO A 142 15.40 10.74 -7.83
C PRO A 142 15.57 11.98 -6.94
N VAL A 143 14.74 12.11 -5.90
CA VAL A 143 14.83 13.17 -4.90
C VAL A 143 14.97 12.54 -3.51
N PRO A 144 16.07 12.80 -2.78
CA PRO A 144 16.28 12.24 -1.44
C PRO A 144 15.17 12.63 -0.46
N GLY A 145 14.52 11.61 0.12
CA GLY A 145 13.41 11.76 1.06
C GLY A 145 12.04 11.96 0.41
N LEU A 146 11.93 11.92 -0.92
CA LEU A 146 10.65 11.95 -1.62
C LEU A 146 10.06 10.54 -1.70
N ASP A 147 8.98 10.33 -0.97
CA ASP A 147 8.14 9.15 -1.15
C ASP A 147 7.30 9.31 -2.43
N LEU A 148 7.51 8.39 -3.38
CA LEU A 148 6.79 8.36 -4.66
C LEU A 148 5.47 7.57 -4.55
N THR A 149 5.23 6.88 -3.44
CA THR A 149 4.05 6.03 -3.24
C THR A 149 2.74 6.80 -3.43
N PRO A 150 2.54 8.02 -2.89
CA PRO A 150 1.32 8.80 -3.12
C PRO A 150 1.08 9.17 -4.60
N VAL A 151 2.16 9.47 -5.34
CA VAL A 151 2.10 9.75 -6.78
C VAL A 151 1.65 8.50 -7.53
N MET A 152 2.21 7.35 -7.18
CA MET A 152 1.84 6.07 -7.78
C MET A 152 0.42 5.63 -7.43
N PHE A 153 -0.08 5.95 -6.23
CA PHE A 153 -1.50 5.77 -5.88
C PHE A 153 -2.41 6.63 -6.77
N THR A 154 -2.01 7.86 -7.09
CA THR A 154 -2.76 8.71 -8.03
C THR A 154 -2.83 8.08 -9.41
N LEU A 155 -1.71 7.55 -9.92
CA LEU A 155 -1.67 6.83 -11.21
C LEU A 155 -2.50 5.54 -11.18
N THR A 156 -2.52 4.84 -10.04
CA THR A 156 -3.39 3.69 -9.81
C THR A 156 -4.86 4.09 -9.93
N GLY A 157 -5.26 5.16 -9.23
CA GLY A 157 -6.62 5.70 -9.29
C GLY A 157 -7.04 6.07 -10.72
N LEU A 158 -6.15 6.70 -11.50
CA LEU A 158 -6.40 7.00 -12.92
C LEU A 158 -6.55 5.72 -13.76
N THR A 159 -5.68 4.73 -13.56
CA THR A 159 -5.72 3.45 -14.27
C THR A 159 -7.01 2.69 -13.98
N LEU A 160 -7.43 2.65 -12.71
CA LEU A 160 -8.69 2.05 -12.29
C LEU A 160 -9.89 2.82 -12.84
N THR A 161 -9.85 4.15 -12.84
CA THR A 161 -10.91 5.01 -13.41
C THR A 161 -11.11 4.71 -14.90
N VAL A 162 -10.03 4.65 -15.68
CA VAL A 162 -10.10 4.23 -17.09
C VAL A 162 -10.65 2.81 -17.19
N GLY A 163 -10.25 1.90 -16.29
CA GLY A 163 -10.79 0.56 -16.22
C GLY A 163 -12.32 0.51 -16.04
N ILE A 164 -12.84 1.29 -15.10
CA ILE A 164 -14.27 1.40 -14.80
C ILE A 164 -15.03 1.96 -16.00
N PHE A 165 -14.65 3.13 -16.50
CA PHE A 165 -15.41 3.81 -17.56
C PHE A 165 -15.25 3.18 -18.94
N LYS A 166 -14.07 2.64 -19.27
CA LYS A 166 -13.78 2.10 -20.61
C LYS A 166 -14.04 0.61 -20.72
N PHE A 167 -13.83 -0.16 -19.65
CA PHE A 167 -13.98 -1.61 -19.68
C PHE A 167 -15.20 -2.11 -18.90
N ARG A 168 -16.03 -1.23 -18.31
CA ARG A 168 -17.21 -1.59 -17.49
C ARG A 168 -16.85 -2.63 -16.44
N LEU A 169 -15.97 -2.23 -15.54
CA LEU A 169 -15.42 -3.09 -14.49
C LEU A 169 -16.49 -3.54 -13.46
N PHE A 170 -17.73 -3.05 -13.61
CA PHE A 170 -18.95 -3.41 -12.88
C PHE A 170 -20.14 -3.47 -13.84
#